data_AF-A0A6B9FLB7-F1
#
_entry.id   AF-A0A6B9FLB7-F1
#
_cell.length_a   1.000
_cell.length_b   1.000
_cell.length_c   1.000
_cell.angle_alpha   90.00
_cell.angle_beta   90.00
_cell.angle_gamma   90.00
#
_symmetry.space_group_name_H-M   'P 1'
#
loop_
_entity.id
_entity.type
_entity.pdbx_description
1 polymer ?
#
loop_
_entity_poly.entity_id
_entity_poly.type
_entity_poly.pdbx_seq_one_letter_code
_entity_poly.pdbx_strand_id
1 'polypeptide(L)'
;MPWDPAHKARALELWPTGCGTPAIRAVLLSEFGVEKSKNAIILIAFRAGLAFQGARHRKAPSKPSRVILTPEERAERERARAARRRERSAVAAGRPVPPPRPRVQPAGVLVSLGILLTDVRDGQCRYIADDPRAGPATCCGHTTVPGSPWCPGHWLICTAPAQRPVSLWVPGFRRVA
;
A
#
# COMPACT_ATOMS: atom_id res chain seq x y z
N MET A 1 26.08 -12.11 1.25
CA MET A 1 26.77 -12.75 2.40
C MET A 1 25.94 -13.93 2.88
N PRO A 2 26.37 -15.18 2.63
CA PRO A 2 25.71 -16.35 3.18
C PRO A 2 25.67 -16.30 4.71
N TRP A 3 24.70 -17.00 5.30
CA TRP A 3 24.63 -17.19 6.75
C TRP A 3 25.48 -18.39 7.11
N ASP A 4 26.52 -18.16 7.89
CA ASP A 4 27.23 -19.23 8.56
C ASP A 4 26.31 -19.85 9.64
N PRO A 5 26.31 -21.18 9.84
CA PRO A 5 25.45 -21.83 10.82
C PRO A 5 25.65 -21.31 12.23
N ALA A 6 26.88 -20.95 12.64
CA ALA A 6 27.16 -20.42 13.98
C ALA A 6 26.48 -19.06 14.20
N HIS A 7 26.59 -18.14 13.23
CA HIS A 7 25.93 -16.83 13.29
C HIS A 7 24.41 -16.97 13.36
N LYS A 8 23.86 -17.91 12.58
CA LYS A 8 22.42 -18.18 12.55
C LYS A 8 21.93 -18.69 13.89
N ALA A 9 22.64 -19.66 14.49
CA ALA A 9 22.30 -20.22 15.80
C ALA A 9 22.29 -19.12 16.87
N ARG A 10 23.34 -18.29 16.93
CA ARG A 10 23.44 -17.20 17.90
C ARG A 10 22.33 -16.16 17.75
N ALA A 11 22.01 -15.77 16.51
CA ALA A 11 20.93 -14.83 16.25
C ALA A 11 19.56 -15.36 16.71
N LEU A 12 19.32 -16.67 16.56
CA LEU A 12 18.09 -17.32 16.98
C LEU A 12 18.01 -17.51 18.49
N GLU A 13 19.12 -17.77 19.16
CA GLU A 13 19.23 -17.85 20.62
C GLU A 13 18.91 -16.50 21.29
N LEU A 14 19.43 -15.40 20.73
CA LEU A 14 19.21 -14.06 21.26
C LEU A 14 17.81 -13.52 20.96
N TRP A 15 17.10 -14.07 19.99
CA TRP A 15 15.78 -13.58 19.57
C TRP A 15 14.67 -13.67 20.65
N PRO A 16 14.44 -14.82 21.32
CA PRO A 16 13.39 -14.96 22.34
C PRO A 16 13.67 -14.17 23.63
N THR A 17 14.91 -13.76 23.87
CA THR A 17 15.28 -12.92 25.03
C THR A 17 14.61 -11.54 24.99
N GLY A 18 14.07 -11.15 23.83
CA GLY A 18 13.42 -9.84 23.65
C GLY A 18 14.42 -8.71 23.37
N CYS A 19 15.69 -9.02 23.10
CA CYS A 19 16.65 -8.05 22.59
C CYS A 19 16.20 -7.54 21.21
N GLY A 20 16.26 -6.22 21.00
CA GLY A 20 15.94 -5.62 19.71
C GLY A 20 16.96 -6.02 18.63
N THR A 21 16.57 -5.95 17.35
CA THR A 21 17.48 -6.19 16.22
C THR A 21 18.81 -5.39 16.27
N PRO A 22 18.88 -4.15 16.81
CA PRO A 22 20.16 -3.45 16.94
C PRO A 22 21.10 -4.13 17.95
N ALA A 23 20.58 -4.66 19.05
CA ALA A 23 21.38 -5.37 20.06
C ALA A 23 21.92 -6.69 19.50
N ILE A 24 21.10 -7.46 18.80
CA ILE A 24 21.54 -8.70 18.14
C ILE A 24 22.65 -8.41 17.12
N ARG A 25 22.52 -7.32 16.33
CA ARG A 25 23.56 -6.89 15.39
C ARG A 25 24.87 -6.54 16.10
N ALA A 26 24.80 -5.84 17.23
CA ALA A 26 25.99 -5.49 18.01
C ALA A 26 26.71 -6.74 18.54
N VAL A 27 25.96 -7.73 19.05
CA VAL A 27 26.54 -9.00 19.53
C VAL A 27 27.17 -9.81 18.39
N LEU A 28 26.50 -9.91 17.23
CA LEU A 28 27.08 -10.60 16.08
C LEU A 28 28.34 -9.90 15.55
N LEU A 29 28.39 -8.58 15.63
CA LEU A 29 29.56 -7.81 15.25
C LEU A 29 30.71 -8.00 16.26
N SER A 30 30.44 -8.06 17.56
CA SER A 30 31.48 -8.26 18.58
C SER A 30 32.00 -9.69 18.64
N GLU A 31 31.13 -10.70 18.51
CA GLU A 31 31.51 -12.11 18.64
C GLU A 31 32.13 -12.67 17.35
N PHE A 32 31.64 -12.23 16.18
CA PHE A 32 32.02 -12.83 14.90
C PHE A 32 32.59 -11.83 13.89
N GLY A 33 32.63 -10.53 14.21
CA GLY A 33 33.09 -9.50 13.27
C GLY A 33 32.17 -9.31 12.06
N VAL A 34 30.95 -9.85 12.09
CA VAL A 34 30.03 -9.84 10.93
C VAL A 34 28.88 -8.88 11.15
N GLU A 35 28.77 -7.93 10.23
CA GLU A 35 27.64 -7.03 10.17
C GLU A 35 26.49 -7.65 9.36
N LYS A 36 25.34 -7.85 10.01
CA LYS A 36 24.10 -8.26 9.34
C LYS A 36 23.08 -7.13 9.37
N SER A 37 22.38 -6.95 8.25
CA SER A 37 21.29 -5.97 8.17
C SER A 37 20.13 -6.41 9.07
N LYS A 38 19.38 -5.43 9.58
CA LYS A 38 18.18 -5.66 10.38
C LYS A 38 17.21 -6.64 9.71
N ASN A 39 16.99 -6.48 8.40
CA ASN A 39 16.09 -7.35 7.64
C ASN A 39 16.60 -8.78 7.54
N ALA A 40 17.92 -8.99 7.42
CA ALA A 40 18.49 -10.34 7.39
C ALA A 40 18.24 -11.09 8.70
N ILE A 41 18.38 -10.43 9.84
CA ILE A 41 18.11 -11.01 11.17
C ILE A 41 16.62 -11.35 11.32
N ILE A 42 15.73 -10.42 10.94
CA ILE A 42 14.27 -10.64 10.97
C ILE A 42 13.86 -11.84 10.12
N LEU A 43 14.39 -11.96 8.90
CA LEU A 43 14.03 -13.05 7.99
C LEU A 43 14.51 -14.42 8.48
N ILE A 44 15.67 -14.48 9.14
CA ILE A 44 16.14 -15.72 9.76
C ILE A 44 15.24 -16.13 10.91
N ALA A 45 14.90 -15.21 11.81
CA ALA A 45 13.97 -15.49 12.90
C ALA A 45 12.57 -15.88 12.39
N PHE A 46 12.11 -15.24 11.32
CA PHE A 46 10.83 -15.57 10.68
C PHE A 46 10.82 -16.99 10.12
N ARG A 47 11.86 -17.37 9.36
CA ARG A 47 12.00 -18.72 8.79
C ARG A 47 12.18 -19.80 9.86
N ALA A 48 12.67 -19.43 11.04
CA ALA A 48 12.75 -20.33 12.19
C ALA A 48 11.44 -20.39 13.02
N GLY A 49 10.37 -19.70 12.60
CA GLY A 49 9.08 -19.69 13.31
C GLY A 49 9.06 -18.77 14.54
N LEU A 50 10.10 -17.97 14.77
CA LEU A 50 10.24 -17.11 15.96
C LEU A 50 9.74 -15.67 15.74
N ALA A 51 9.15 -15.35 14.60
CA ALA A 51 8.74 -13.98 14.22
C ALA A 51 7.99 -13.22 15.32
N PHE A 52 7.16 -13.95 16.08
CA PHE A 52 6.27 -13.43 17.10
C PHE A 52 6.81 -13.51 18.53
N GLN A 53 8.08 -13.90 18.72
CA GLN A 53 8.71 -14.03 20.03
C GLN A 53 9.75 -12.92 20.32
N GLY A 54 10.01 -12.05 19.35
CA GLY A 54 11.00 -10.97 19.49
C GLY A 54 10.50 -9.76 20.28
N ALA A 55 11.40 -8.81 20.52
CA ALA A 55 11.20 -7.57 21.28
C ALA A 55 9.90 -6.80 20.97
N ARG A 56 9.42 -6.86 19.72
CA ARG A 56 8.23 -6.14 19.25
C ARG A 56 6.91 -6.83 19.58
N HIS A 57 6.94 -8.13 19.91
CA HIS A 57 5.75 -8.92 20.23
C HIS A 57 5.54 -9.15 21.72
N ARG A 58 6.57 -8.91 22.55
CA ARG A 58 6.31 -8.59 23.96
C ARG A 58 5.56 -7.28 23.95
N LYS A 59 4.24 -7.35 24.04
CA LYS A 59 3.36 -6.21 24.26
C LYS A 59 3.91 -5.51 25.49
N ALA A 60 4.75 -4.49 25.31
CA ALA A 60 4.86 -3.46 26.32
C ALA A 60 3.41 -3.07 26.60
N PRO A 61 2.94 -3.09 27.86
CA PRO A 61 1.57 -2.74 28.15
C PRO A 61 1.34 -1.39 27.47
N SER A 62 0.44 -1.37 26.48
CA SER A 62 0.15 -0.15 25.75
C SER A 62 -0.44 0.77 26.79
N LYS A 63 0.37 1.63 27.40
CA LYS A 63 -0.15 2.68 28.26
C LYS A 63 -1.14 3.41 27.37
N PRO A 64 -2.45 3.41 27.69
CA PRO A 64 -3.36 4.26 26.96
C PRO A 64 -2.93 5.69 27.29
N SER A 65 -2.09 6.28 26.44
CA SER A 65 -1.72 7.69 26.51
C SER A 65 -2.91 8.50 25.99
N ARG A 66 -4.07 8.35 26.63
CA ARG A 66 -5.08 9.41 26.62
C ARG A 66 -4.57 10.44 27.62
N VAL A 67 -3.64 11.29 27.14
CA VAL A 67 -3.43 12.58 27.80
C VAL A 67 -4.78 13.27 27.73
N ILE A 68 -5.45 13.38 28.87
CA ILE A 68 -6.69 14.15 29.00
C ILE A 68 -6.25 15.59 28.85
N LEU A 69 -6.31 16.10 27.63
CA LEU A 69 -6.01 17.49 27.33
C LEU A 69 -7.12 18.36 27.94
N THR A 70 -6.73 19.45 28.56
CA THR A 70 -7.69 20.47 28.98
C THR A 70 -8.37 21.08 27.74
N PRO A 71 -9.55 21.71 27.89
CA PRO A 71 -10.21 22.40 26.78
C PRO A 71 -9.30 23.43 26.09
N GLU A 72 -8.43 24.09 26.84
CA GLU A 72 -7.48 25.09 26.33
C GLU A 72 -6.39 24.46 25.47
N GLU A 73 -5.77 23.37 25.94
CA GLU A 73 -4.76 22.62 25.20
C GLU A 73 -5.33 22.00 23.92
N ARG A 74 -6.61 21.58 23.95
CA ARG A 74 -7.32 21.09 22.76
C ARG A 74 -7.50 22.22 21.75
N ALA A 75 -7.94 23.40 22.19
CA ALA A 75 -8.14 24.56 21.32
C ALA A 75 -6.82 25.08 20.71
N GLU A 76 -5.73 25.04 21.47
CA GLU A 76 -4.39 25.38 20.95
C GLU A 76 -3.92 24.37 19.90
N ARG A 77 -4.08 23.08 20.16
CA ARG A 77 -3.71 22.01 19.22
C ARG A 77 -4.52 22.09 17.92
N GLU A 78 -5.78 22.47 18.01
CA GLU A 78 -6.65 22.69 16.85
C GLU A 78 -6.21 23.90 16.03
N ARG A 79 -5.89 25.03 16.69
CA ARG A 79 -5.30 26.22 16.03
C ARG A 79 -4.00 25.88 15.31
N ALA A 80 -3.11 25.11 15.95
CA ALA A 80 -1.85 24.68 15.33
C ALA A 80 -2.09 23.77 14.10
N ARG A 81 -3.09 22.89 14.13
CA ARG A 81 -3.48 22.05 12.99
C ARG A 81 -4.07 22.89 11.85
N ALA A 82 -4.89 23.88 12.16
CA ALA A 82 -5.48 24.79 11.18
C ALA A 82 -4.40 25.62 10.47
N ALA A 83 -3.41 26.13 11.22
CA ALA A 83 -2.26 26.85 10.65
C ALA A 83 -1.47 25.98 9.67
N ARG A 84 -1.13 24.75 10.05
CA ARG A 84 -0.42 23.79 9.16
C ARG A 84 -1.21 23.44 7.91
N ARG A 85 -2.55 23.37 7.99
CA ARG A 85 -3.41 23.15 6.82
C ARG A 85 -3.36 24.35 5.87
N ARG A 86 -3.44 25.57 6.39
CA ARG A 86 -3.37 26.81 5.59
C ARG A 86 -2.03 26.93 4.86
N GLU A 87 -0.94 26.65 5.57
CA GLU A 87 0.41 26.64 4.99
C GLU A 87 0.54 25.63 3.84
N ARG A 88 0.04 24.40 4.02
CA ARG A 88 0.02 23.39 2.95
C ARG A 88 -0.81 23.81 1.73
N SER A 89 -1.95 24.46 1.94
CA SER A 89 -2.81 24.94 0.85
C SER A 89 -2.15 26.08 0.07
N ALA A 90 -1.41 26.96 0.74
CA ALA A 90 -0.67 28.04 0.08
C ALA A 90 0.42 27.51 -0.86
N VAL A 91 1.12 26.44 -0.47
CA VAL A 91 2.14 25.77 -1.31
C VAL A 91 1.51 25.08 -2.53
N ALA A 92 0.26 24.60 -2.42
CA ALA A 92 -0.43 23.93 -3.52
C ALA A 92 -0.94 24.90 -4.61
N ALA A 93 -1.20 26.17 -4.27
CA ALA A 93 -1.74 27.16 -5.19
C ALA A 93 -0.75 27.59 -6.31
N GLY A 94 0.55 27.36 -6.13
CA GLY A 94 1.58 27.71 -7.11
C GLY A 94 1.91 26.61 -8.13
N ARG A 95 1.30 25.42 -8.02
CA ARG A 95 1.60 24.31 -8.92
C ARG A 95 0.54 24.23 -10.02
N PRO A 96 0.90 24.31 -11.32
CA PRO A 96 -0.05 24.12 -12.39
C PRO A 96 -0.71 22.74 -12.25
N VAL A 97 -2.04 22.72 -12.21
CA VAL A 97 -2.82 21.49 -12.25
C VAL A 97 -2.49 20.83 -13.60
N PRO A 98 -1.92 19.61 -13.62
CA PRO A 98 -1.66 18.94 -14.89
C PRO A 98 -3.00 18.79 -15.64
N PRO A 99 -3.03 19.02 -16.96
CA PRO A 99 -4.25 18.85 -17.73
C PRO A 99 -4.81 17.44 -17.49
N PRO A 100 -6.13 17.29 -17.43
CA PRO A 100 -6.74 15.97 -17.29
C PRO A 100 -6.23 15.09 -18.42
N ARG A 101 -5.61 13.96 -18.07
CA ARG A 101 -5.17 13.00 -19.08
C ARG A 101 -6.38 12.55 -19.90
N PRO A 102 -6.29 12.51 -21.24
CA PRO A 102 -7.34 11.94 -22.06
C PRO A 102 -7.65 10.53 -21.54
N ARG A 103 -8.93 10.25 -21.27
CA ARG A 103 -9.36 8.89 -20.97
C ARG A 103 -9.24 8.11 -22.27
N VAL A 104 -8.11 7.46 -22.48
CA VAL A 104 -7.96 6.50 -23.58
C VAL A 104 -8.91 5.36 -23.26
N GLN A 105 -9.99 5.21 -24.02
CA GLN A 105 -10.76 3.97 -23.98
C GLN A 105 -9.81 2.85 -24.38
N PRO A 106 -9.66 1.79 -23.57
CA PRO A 106 -8.83 0.67 -23.95
C PRO A 106 -9.36 0.10 -25.28
N ALA A 107 -8.45 -0.11 -26.23
CA ALA A 107 -8.78 -0.64 -27.54
C ALA A 107 -9.57 -1.95 -27.40
N GLY A 108 -10.71 -2.05 -28.09
CA GLY A 108 -11.58 -3.24 -28.05
C GLY A 108 -12.78 -3.15 -27.10
N VAL A 109 -12.98 -2.03 -26.39
CA VAL A 109 -14.23 -1.79 -25.66
C VAL A 109 -15.24 -1.10 -26.56
N LEU A 110 -16.33 -1.79 -26.87
CA LEU A 110 -17.47 -1.23 -27.59
C LEU A 110 -18.21 -0.22 -26.70
N VAL A 111 -18.82 0.78 -27.33
CA VAL A 111 -19.69 1.76 -26.64
C VAL A 111 -20.85 1.03 -25.97
N SER A 112 -21.06 1.25 -24.68
CA SER A 112 -22.14 0.63 -23.91
C SER A 112 -23.53 0.88 -24.52
N LEU A 113 -24.40 -0.14 -24.47
CA LEU A 113 -25.79 -0.04 -24.92
C LEU A 113 -26.69 0.72 -23.93
N GLY A 114 -26.20 0.99 -22.71
CA GLY A 114 -26.91 1.80 -21.73
C GLY A 114 -28.16 1.10 -21.14
N ILE A 115 -28.14 -0.22 -21.03
CA ILE A 115 -29.27 -0.97 -20.46
C ILE A 115 -29.39 -0.63 -18.97
N LEU A 116 -30.59 -0.32 -18.48
CA LEU A 116 -30.80 -0.07 -17.06
C LEU A 116 -30.36 -1.27 -16.22
N LEU A 117 -29.74 -1.01 -15.07
CA LEU A 117 -29.24 -2.06 -14.17
C LEU A 117 -30.33 -3.09 -13.79
N THR A 118 -31.59 -2.65 -13.72
CA THR A 118 -32.76 -3.51 -13.43
C THR A 118 -33.16 -4.41 -14.58
N ASP A 119 -32.81 -4.04 -15.82
CA ASP A 119 -33.27 -4.71 -17.03
C ASP A 119 -32.21 -5.65 -17.62
N VAL A 120 -31.02 -5.70 -17.02
CA VAL A 120 -29.92 -6.56 -17.47
C VAL A 120 -30.31 -8.03 -17.29
N ARG A 121 -30.27 -8.78 -18.40
CA ARG A 121 -30.58 -10.21 -18.45
C ARG A 121 -29.32 -11.06 -18.33
N ASP A 122 -29.52 -12.36 -18.15
CA ASP A 122 -28.42 -13.32 -18.22
C ASP A 122 -27.83 -13.36 -19.63
N GLY A 123 -26.51 -13.47 -19.71
CA GLY A 123 -25.77 -13.34 -20.97
C GLY A 123 -25.49 -11.90 -21.41
N GLN A 124 -25.91 -10.88 -20.63
CA GLN A 124 -25.60 -9.47 -20.88
C GLN A 124 -24.55 -8.91 -19.91
N CYS A 125 -23.69 -8.04 -20.44
CA CYS A 125 -22.57 -7.47 -19.72
C CYS A 125 -23.03 -6.52 -18.62
N ARG A 126 -22.63 -6.84 -17.39
CA ARG A 126 -22.97 -6.10 -16.15
C ARG A 126 -21.99 -4.98 -15.80
N TYR A 127 -21.16 -4.53 -16.75
CA TYR A 127 -20.24 -3.42 -16.50
C TYR A 127 -21.01 -2.10 -16.42
N ILE A 128 -20.86 -1.36 -15.31
CA ILE A 128 -21.55 -0.08 -15.10
C ILE A 128 -20.91 0.99 -15.98
N ALA A 129 -21.69 1.55 -16.91
CA ALA A 129 -21.20 2.49 -17.91
C ALA A 129 -21.15 3.95 -17.39
N ASP A 130 -22.11 4.31 -16.54
CA ASP A 130 -22.32 5.68 -16.06
C ASP A 130 -22.08 5.82 -14.54
N ASP A 131 -21.97 7.06 -14.06
CA ASP A 131 -21.92 7.32 -12.62
C ASP A 131 -23.30 7.01 -11.99
N PRO A 132 -23.40 6.02 -11.08
CA PRO A 132 -24.67 5.65 -10.45
C PRO A 132 -25.25 6.77 -9.57
N ARG A 133 -24.49 7.85 -9.30
CA ARG A 133 -24.97 9.02 -8.54
C ARG A 133 -25.54 10.12 -9.43
N ALA A 134 -25.23 10.12 -10.73
CA ALA A 134 -25.65 11.16 -11.67
C ALA A 134 -27.01 10.88 -12.30
N GLY A 135 -27.53 9.65 -12.20
CA GLY A 135 -28.77 9.23 -12.82
C GLY A 135 -29.05 7.75 -12.59
N PRO A 136 -30.02 7.15 -13.31
CA PRO A 136 -30.26 5.72 -13.23
C PRO A 136 -29.01 4.96 -13.69
N ALA A 137 -28.54 4.02 -12.88
CA ALA A 137 -27.35 3.25 -13.20
C ALA A 137 -27.58 2.41 -14.46
N THR A 138 -26.77 2.64 -15.49
CA THR A 138 -26.78 1.88 -16.75
C THR A 138 -25.62 0.90 -16.82
N CYS A 139 -25.81 -0.17 -17.59
CA CYS A 139 -24.85 -1.22 -17.85
C CYS A 139 -24.51 -1.31 -19.35
N CYS A 140 -23.37 -1.94 -19.64
CA CYS A 140 -22.89 -2.14 -21.00
C CYS A 140 -23.85 -2.94 -21.90
N GLY A 141 -24.46 -4.01 -21.39
CA GLY A 141 -25.52 -4.75 -22.09
C GLY A 141 -25.09 -5.66 -23.24
N HIS A 142 -23.83 -5.62 -23.67
CA HIS A 142 -23.30 -6.50 -24.73
C HIS A 142 -23.28 -7.97 -24.30
N THR A 143 -23.27 -8.90 -25.26
CA THR A 143 -23.17 -10.34 -24.98
C THR A 143 -21.92 -10.67 -24.17
N THR A 144 -22.09 -11.47 -23.12
CA THR A 144 -20.98 -11.89 -22.25
C THR A 144 -20.15 -13.01 -22.86
N VAL A 145 -18.89 -13.10 -22.43
CA VAL A 145 -18.05 -14.29 -22.68
C VAL A 145 -18.56 -15.46 -21.82
N PRO A 146 -18.55 -16.71 -22.31
CA PRO A 146 -18.91 -17.87 -21.51
C PRO A 146 -18.15 -17.93 -20.16
N GLY A 147 -18.88 -18.11 -19.07
CA GLY A 147 -18.29 -18.15 -17.72
C GLY A 147 -17.92 -16.78 -17.14
N SER A 148 -18.21 -15.67 -17.82
CA SER A 148 -17.95 -14.32 -17.36
C SER A 148 -19.23 -13.47 -17.31
N PRO A 149 -19.36 -12.51 -16.37
CA PRO A 149 -20.43 -11.51 -16.39
C PRO A 149 -20.14 -10.31 -17.32
N TRP A 150 -19.04 -10.35 -18.08
CA TRP A 150 -18.58 -9.24 -18.91
C TRP A 150 -18.50 -9.61 -20.40
N CYS A 151 -18.69 -8.62 -21.26
CA CYS A 151 -18.39 -8.74 -22.70
C CYS A 151 -16.88 -8.81 -22.93
N PRO A 152 -16.39 -9.19 -24.13
CA PRO A 152 -14.96 -9.33 -24.39
C PRO A 152 -14.12 -8.10 -23.98
N GLY A 153 -14.59 -6.89 -24.27
CA GLY A 153 -13.90 -5.65 -23.91
C GLY A 153 -13.81 -5.42 -22.40
N HIS A 154 -14.94 -5.53 -21.69
CA HIS A 154 -14.97 -5.33 -20.24
C HIS A 154 -14.32 -6.49 -19.46
N TRP A 155 -14.32 -7.70 -20.02
CA TRP A 155 -13.59 -8.83 -19.48
C TRP A 155 -12.09 -8.53 -19.41
N LEU A 156 -11.50 -7.96 -20.47
CA LEU A 156 -10.10 -7.54 -20.47
C LEU A 156 -9.80 -6.48 -19.41
N ILE A 157 -10.69 -5.50 -19.21
CA ILE A 157 -10.52 -4.47 -18.18
C ILE A 157 -10.55 -5.08 -16.78
N CYS A 158 -11.51 -5.96 -16.51
CA CYS A 158 -11.75 -6.47 -15.16
C CYS A 158 -10.83 -7.64 -14.76
N THR A 159 -10.25 -8.35 -15.74
CA THR A 159 -9.41 -9.52 -15.48
C THR A 159 -7.92 -9.28 -15.71
N ALA A 160 -7.53 -8.24 -16.45
CA ALA A 160 -6.12 -7.90 -16.58
C ALA A 160 -5.56 -7.53 -15.19
N PRO A 161 -4.51 -8.22 -14.72
CA PRO A 161 -3.83 -7.81 -13.50
C PRO A 161 -3.32 -6.40 -13.69
N ALA A 162 -3.61 -5.50 -12.75
CA ALA A 162 -3.12 -4.13 -12.79
C ALA A 162 -1.59 -4.16 -12.88
N GLN A 163 -1.06 -3.96 -14.09
CA GLN A 163 0.36 -3.75 -14.30
C GLN A 163 0.65 -2.42 -13.62
N ARG A 164 1.22 -2.46 -12.41
CA ARG A 164 1.80 -1.25 -11.83
C ARG A 164 2.76 -0.74 -12.90
N PRO A 165 2.62 0.51 -13.37
CA PRO A 165 3.65 1.07 -14.22
C PRO A 165 4.95 0.88 -13.45
N VAL A 166 5.89 0.13 -14.04
CA VAL A 166 7.19 -0.06 -13.45
C VAL A 166 7.74 1.35 -13.34
N SER A 167 7.69 1.93 -12.14
CA SER A 167 8.39 3.18 -11.90
C SER A 167 9.84 2.79 -12.14
N LEU A 168 10.37 3.16 -13.30
CA LEU A 168 11.80 3.24 -13.51
C LEU A 168 12.26 4.28 -12.49
N TRP A 169 12.51 3.81 -11.28
CA TRP A 169 13.11 4.59 -10.24
C TRP A 169 14.49 4.93 -10.79
N VAL A 170 14.65 6.15 -11.27
CA VAL A 170 15.94 6.67 -11.69
C VAL A 170 16.58 7.24 -10.43
N PRO A 171 17.65 6.63 -9.88
CA PRO A 171 18.37 7.20 -8.76
C PRO A 171 18.85 8.62 -9.12
N GLY A 172 18.55 9.60 -8.27
CA GLY A 172 18.81 11.02 -8.49
C GLY A 172 20.28 11.43 -8.57
N PHE A 173 21.23 10.49 -8.58
CA PHE A 173 22.68 10.76 -8.58
C PHE A 173 23.28 10.99 -9.97
N ARG A 174 22.48 11.05 -11.04
CA ARG A 174 22.92 11.45 -12.39
C ARG A 174 22.44 12.86 -12.79
N ARG A 175 22.54 13.83 -11.88
CA ARG A 175 22.63 15.24 -12.30
C ARG A 175 24.04 15.73 -11.99
N VAL A 176 24.92 15.55 -12.98
CA VAL A 176 26.19 16.27 -13.06
C VAL A 176 26.22 16.90 -14.45
N ALA A 177 26.01 18.21 -14.48
CA ALA A 177 26.58 19.20 -15.38
C ALA A 177 26.04 20.56 -14.91
#